data_AF-A0A2E9BXZ2-F1
#
_entry.id   AF-A0A2E9BXZ2-F1
#
_cell.length_a   1.000
_cell.length_b   1.000
_cell.length_c   1.000
_cell.angle_alpha   90.00
_cell.angle_beta   90.00
_cell.angle_gamma   90.00
#
_symmetry.space_group_name_H-M   'P 1'
#
loop_
_entity.id
_entity.type
_entity.pdbx_description
1 polymer ?
#
loop_
_entity_poly.entity_id
_entity_poly.type
_entity_poly.pdbx_seq_one_letter_code
_entity_poly.pdbx_strand_id
1 'polypeptide(L)'
;MLGALVAFQARAQSDAQVYDNAIEQAALVCPGHSAERTRPGIRAVGVGALRVLAQRRITMCPDRRLDAATPVVWYGRAGVFAWNPEVKEAVALVASRVDAMTRKDEFPADTLVWKADGSEAKGVTVPMFERRARPAGG
;
A
#
# COMPACT_ATOMS: atom_id res chain seq x y z
N MET A 1 -20.42 -19.05 42.14
CA MET A 1 -19.55 -18.37 41.17
C MET A 1 -19.86 -18.95 39.79
N LEU A 2 -20.64 -18.25 38.96
CA LEU A 2 -20.92 -18.66 37.58
C LEU A 2 -20.23 -17.64 36.67
N GLY A 3 -19.14 -18.08 36.04
CA GLY A 3 -18.31 -17.25 35.16
C GLY A 3 -19.01 -16.96 33.85
N ALA A 4 -19.04 -15.69 33.46
CA ALA A 4 -19.54 -15.23 32.16
C ALA A 4 -18.50 -15.52 31.08
N LEU A 5 -18.86 -16.35 30.10
CA LEU A 5 -18.13 -16.50 28.84
C LEU A 5 -18.40 -15.25 27.98
N VAL A 6 -17.43 -14.34 27.92
CA VAL A 6 -17.49 -13.19 27.00
C VAL A 6 -17.12 -13.69 25.60
N ALA A 7 -18.14 -14.01 24.80
CA ALA A 7 -17.96 -14.32 23.39
C ALA A 7 -17.46 -13.06 22.66
N PHE A 8 -16.17 -13.01 22.33
CA PHE A 8 -15.62 -12.02 21.41
C PHE A 8 -16.18 -12.29 20.02
N GLN A 9 -17.28 -11.61 19.68
CA GLN A 9 -17.81 -11.59 18.33
C GLN A 9 -16.76 -10.90 17.43
N ALA A 10 -15.96 -11.69 16.73
CA ALA A 10 -15.15 -11.21 15.63
C ALA A 10 -16.10 -10.74 14.52
N ARG A 11 -16.52 -9.47 14.56
CA ARG A 11 -17.35 -8.88 13.50
C ARG A 11 -16.56 -8.93 12.20
N ALA A 12 -17.13 -9.59 11.19
CA ALA A 12 -16.58 -9.55 9.84
C ALA A 12 -16.50 -8.08 9.39
N GLN A 13 -15.28 -7.60 9.17
CA GLN A 13 -15.05 -6.22 8.72
C GLN A 13 -15.66 -6.02 7.33
N SER A 14 -16.51 -4.98 7.20
CA SER A 14 -17.12 -4.65 5.92
C SER A 14 -16.07 -4.21 4.90
N ASP A 15 -16.34 -4.40 3.61
CA ASP A 15 -15.44 -4.00 2.53
C ASP A 15 -15.14 -2.49 2.56
N ALA A 16 -16.15 -1.65 2.88
CA ALA A 16 -15.97 -0.22 3.06
C ALA A 16 -14.95 0.08 4.18
N GLN A 17 -15.07 -0.59 5.32
CA GLN A 17 -14.15 -0.43 6.44
C GLN A 17 -12.73 -0.89 6.09
N VAL A 18 -12.55 -1.89 5.21
CA VAL A 18 -11.20 -2.28 4.75
C VAL A 18 -10.52 -1.16 3.96
N TYR A 19 -11.26 -0.50 3.05
CA TYR A 19 -10.72 0.64 2.32
C TYR A 19 -10.39 1.82 3.23
N ASP A 20 -11.28 2.16 4.16
CA ASP A 20 -11.08 3.31 5.05
C ASP A 20 -9.89 3.07 5.97
N ASN A 21 -9.77 1.88 6.57
CA ASN A 21 -8.59 1.51 7.36
C ASN A 21 -7.29 1.60 6.55
N ALA A 22 -7.28 1.16 5.28
CA ALA A 22 -6.09 1.26 4.44
C ALA A 22 -5.70 2.72 4.15
N ILE A 23 -6.68 3.61 3.94
CA ILE A 23 -6.44 5.05 3.77
C ILE A 23 -5.91 5.69 5.07
N GLU A 24 -6.44 5.30 6.23
CA GLU A 24 -5.96 5.73 7.53
C GLU A 24 -4.52 5.28 7.80
N GLN A 25 -4.19 4.01 7.49
CA GLN A 25 -2.81 3.53 7.60
C GLN A 25 -1.86 4.32 6.71
N ALA A 26 -2.28 4.64 5.48
CA ALA A 26 -1.49 5.49 4.59
C ALA A 26 -1.29 6.90 5.18
N ALA A 27 -2.28 7.46 5.89
CA ALA A 27 -2.14 8.77 6.54
C ALA A 27 -1.06 8.78 7.64
N LEU A 28 -0.84 7.64 8.31
CA LEU A 28 0.17 7.48 9.35
C LEU A 28 1.57 7.24 8.79
N VAL A 29 1.67 6.53 7.66
CA VAL A 29 2.95 6.02 7.13
C VAL A 29 3.52 6.88 6.01
N CYS A 30 2.66 7.37 5.11
CA CYS A 30 3.08 7.92 3.83
C CYS A 30 3.34 9.43 3.90
N PRO A 31 4.55 9.91 3.57
CA PRO A 31 4.85 11.35 3.55
C PRO A 31 3.92 12.13 2.62
N GLY A 32 3.72 11.61 1.41
CA GLY A 32 2.94 12.22 0.34
C GLY A 32 1.42 12.08 0.48
N HIS A 33 0.91 11.52 1.58
CA HIS A 33 -0.52 11.31 1.78
C HIS A 33 -1.32 12.62 1.71
N SER A 34 -2.30 12.66 0.81
CA SER A 34 -3.58 13.34 1.03
C SER A 34 -4.70 12.35 0.70
N ALA A 35 -5.91 12.60 1.20
CA ALA A 35 -7.06 11.75 0.88
C ALA A 35 -7.31 11.69 -0.64
N GLU A 36 -7.18 12.81 -1.37
CA GLU A 36 -7.40 12.80 -2.82
C GLU A 36 -6.35 11.99 -3.58
N ARG A 37 -5.07 12.07 -3.17
CA ARG A 37 -3.98 11.32 -3.85
C ARG A 37 -3.99 9.84 -3.53
N THR A 38 -4.37 9.47 -2.30
CA THR A 38 -4.26 8.10 -1.80
C THR A 38 -5.45 7.25 -2.23
N ARG A 39 -6.67 7.82 -2.16
CA ARG A 39 -7.91 7.07 -2.33
C ARG A 39 -8.01 6.34 -3.68
N PRO A 40 -7.64 6.93 -4.85
CA PRO A 40 -7.73 6.23 -6.12
C PRO A 40 -6.87 4.96 -6.19
N GLY A 41 -5.63 5.02 -5.69
CA GLY A 41 -4.73 3.85 -5.66
C GLY A 41 -5.24 2.72 -4.77
N ILE A 42 -5.71 3.06 -3.57
CA ILE A 42 -6.26 2.06 -2.63
C ILE A 42 -7.57 1.46 -3.14
N ARG A 43 -8.47 2.26 -3.71
CA ARG A 43 -9.77 1.79 -4.22
C ARG A 43 -9.66 0.97 -5.50
N ALA A 44 -8.53 1.04 -6.22
CA ALA A 44 -8.27 0.19 -7.38
C ALA A 44 -7.88 -1.25 -6.98
N VAL A 45 -7.50 -1.49 -5.72
CA VAL A 45 -7.12 -2.82 -5.23
C VAL A 45 -8.33 -3.57 -4.69
N GLY A 46 -8.45 -4.85 -5.04
CA GLY A 46 -9.50 -5.70 -4.50
C GLY A 46 -9.40 -5.87 -2.97
N VAL A 47 -10.54 -5.91 -2.29
CA VAL A 47 -10.61 -5.97 -0.82
C VAL A 47 -9.85 -7.16 -0.24
N GLY A 48 -9.89 -8.32 -0.91
CA GLY A 48 -9.12 -9.50 -0.49
C GLY A 48 -7.61 -9.23 -0.43
N ALA A 49 -7.06 -8.56 -1.46
CA ALA A 49 -5.66 -8.17 -1.49
C ALA A 49 -5.35 -7.13 -0.39
N LEU A 50 -6.22 -6.15 -0.16
CA LEU A 50 -6.05 -5.20 0.96
C LEU A 50 -6.04 -5.87 2.33
N ARG A 51 -6.84 -6.92 2.54
CA ARG A 51 -6.82 -7.73 3.77
C ARG A 51 -5.46 -8.44 3.94
N VAL A 52 -4.90 -8.99 2.86
CA VAL A 52 -3.55 -9.60 2.89
C VAL A 52 -2.48 -8.55 3.22
N LEU A 53 -2.54 -7.37 2.59
CA LEU A 53 -1.61 -6.28 2.89
C LEU A 53 -1.69 -5.89 4.37
N ALA A 54 -2.91 -5.73 4.91
CA ALA A 54 -3.13 -5.38 6.32
C ALA A 54 -2.56 -6.45 7.26
N GLN A 55 -2.79 -7.74 6.99
CA GLN A 55 -2.24 -8.85 7.78
C GLN A 55 -0.71 -8.85 7.79
N ARG A 56 -0.08 -8.48 6.66
CA ARG A 56 1.38 -8.38 6.51
C ARG A 56 1.95 -7.01 6.90
N ARG A 57 1.12 -6.08 7.40
CA ARG A 57 1.51 -4.70 7.75
C ARG A 57 2.11 -3.93 6.57
N ILE A 58 1.65 -4.23 5.36
CA ILE A 58 2.06 -3.56 4.12
C ILE A 58 1.15 -2.36 3.89
N THR A 59 1.75 -1.23 3.51
CA THR A 59 1.03 0.02 3.24
C THR A 59 1.15 0.44 1.77
N MET A 60 0.16 1.16 1.26
CA MET A 60 0.19 1.77 -0.05
C MET A 60 0.37 3.29 0.08
N CYS A 61 1.39 3.86 -0.55
CA CYS A 61 1.75 5.27 -0.44
C CYS A 61 1.81 6.01 -1.80
N PRO A 62 1.09 7.12 -1.99
CA PRO A 62 1.37 7.99 -3.12
C PRO A 62 2.74 8.68 -2.92
N ASP A 63 3.60 8.66 -3.94
CA ASP A 63 4.91 9.30 -3.96
C ASP A 63 5.14 10.03 -5.30
N ARG A 64 5.04 11.36 -5.28
CA ARG A 64 5.23 12.23 -6.46
C ARG A 64 6.69 12.39 -6.87
N ARG A 65 7.64 11.87 -6.09
CA ARG A 65 9.07 11.88 -6.44
C ARG A 65 9.43 10.79 -7.43
N LEU A 66 8.57 9.76 -7.57
CA LEU A 66 8.68 8.78 -8.64
C LEU A 66 8.34 9.45 -9.96
N ASP A 67 9.12 9.21 -11.01
CA ASP A 67 8.89 9.82 -12.32
C ASP A 67 7.99 8.94 -13.23
N ALA A 68 7.73 9.42 -14.45
CA ALA A 68 6.92 8.70 -15.43
C ALA A 68 7.60 7.44 -16.01
N ALA A 69 8.94 7.34 -15.91
CA ALA A 69 9.68 6.18 -16.39
C ALA A 69 9.58 5.00 -15.41
N THR A 70 9.52 5.28 -14.11
CA THR A 70 9.37 4.29 -13.04
C THR A 70 8.27 4.67 -12.04
N PRO A 71 7.00 4.68 -12.47
CA PRO A 71 5.92 5.27 -11.68
C PRO A 71 5.44 4.39 -10.52
N VAL A 72 5.86 3.14 -10.42
CA VAL A 72 5.45 2.20 -9.37
C VAL A 72 6.65 1.47 -8.79
N VAL A 73 6.72 1.40 -7.47
CA VAL A 73 7.83 0.78 -6.73
C VAL A 73 7.28 -0.06 -5.58
N TRP A 74 7.90 -1.21 -5.35
CA TRP A 74 7.78 -1.99 -4.12
C TRP A 74 9.04 -1.78 -3.30
N TYR A 75 8.91 -1.24 -2.10
CA TYR A 75 10.00 -1.11 -1.13
C TYR A 75 9.94 -2.27 -0.14
N GLY A 76 10.56 -3.40 -0.48
CA GLY A 76 10.43 -4.66 0.26
C GLY A 76 10.71 -4.57 1.75
N ARG A 77 11.85 -4.01 2.13
CA ARG A 77 12.20 -3.83 3.55
C ARG A 77 11.26 -2.92 4.32
N ALA A 78 10.65 -1.94 3.65
CA ALA A 78 9.71 -1.01 4.27
C ALA A 78 8.28 -1.56 4.31
N GLY A 79 7.97 -2.58 3.50
CA GLY A 79 6.61 -3.09 3.32
C GLY A 79 5.70 -2.03 2.67
N VAL A 80 6.17 -1.38 1.60
CA VAL A 80 5.42 -0.28 0.98
C VAL A 80 5.31 -0.46 -0.53
N PHE A 81 4.09 -0.42 -1.05
CA PHE A 81 3.83 -0.14 -2.46
C PHE A 81 3.71 1.36 -2.65
N ALA A 82 4.54 1.94 -3.50
CA ALA A 82 4.48 3.35 -3.86
C ALA A 82 4.09 3.52 -5.33
N TRP A 83 3.34 4.59 -5.62
CA TRP A 83 3.01 4.98 -6.99
C TRP A 83 3.03 6.50 -7.15
N ASN A 84 3.35 7.00 -8.34
CA ASN A 84 3.14 8.41 -8.67
C ASN A 84 1.65 8.64 -9.01
N PRO A 85 0.88 9.39 -8.21
CA PRO A 85 -0.53 9.68 -8.49
C PRO A 85 -0.75 10.60 -9.70
N GLU A 86 0.29 11.25 -10.22
CA GLU A 86 0.23 12.16 -11.37
C GLU A 86 0.46 11.44 -12.70
N VAL A 87 0.88 10.17 -12.67
CA VAL A 87 1.05 9.33 -13.86
C VAL A 87 -0.20 8.48 -14.04
N LYS A 88 -0.88 8.66 -15.16
CA LYS A 88 -2.22 8.10 -15.44
C LYS A 88 -2.26 6.58 -15.29
N GLU A 89 -1.22 5.89 -15.74
CA GLU A 89 -1.13 4.43 -15.77
C GLU A 89 -0.76 3.84 -14.39
N ALA A 90 -0.23 4.66 -13.47
CA ALA A 90 0.37 4.19 -12.22
C ALA A 90 -0.64 3.53 -11.28
N VAL A 91 -1.88 4.03 -11.23
CA VAL A 91 -2.94 3.47 -10.36
C VAL A 91 -3.30 2.04 -10.78
N ALA A 92 -3.54 1.82 -12.08
CA ALA A 92 -3.84 0.50 -12.59
C ALA A 92 -2.64 -0.44 -12.44
N LEU A 93 -1.43 0.07 -12.66
CA LEU A 93 -0.21 -0.70 -12.52
C LEU A 93 0.04 -1.14 -11.07
N VAL A 94 -0.05 -0.23 -10.07
CA VAL A 94 0.16 -0.62 -8.67
C VAL A 94 -0.90 -1.63 -8.22
N ALA A 95 -2.16 -1.47 -8.65
CA ALA A 95 -3.22 -2.42 -8.33
C ALA A 95 -2.94 -3.82 -8.91
N SER A 96 -2.48 -3.88 -10.17
CA SER A 96 -2.04 -5.11 -10.81
C SER A 96 -0.89 -5.80 -10.07
N ARG A 97 0.12 -5.05 -9.61
CA ARG A 97 1.25 -5.63 -8.86
C ARG A 97 0.85 -6.13 -7.48
N VAL A 98 -0.02 -5.38 -6.78
CA VAL A 98 -0.59 -5.82 -5.50
C VAL A 98 -1.38 -7.12 -5.67
N ASP A 99 -2.27 -7.23 -6.67
CA ASP A 99 -3.03 -8.45 -6.95
C ASP A 99 -2.09 -9.63 -7.27
N ALA A 100 -1.10 -9.44 -8.15
CA ALA A 100 -0.16 -10.49 -8.51
C ALA A 100 0.65 -11.01 -7.31
N MET A 101 1.15 -10.11 -6.46
CA MET A 101 1.97 -10.47 -5.30
C MET A 101 1.14 -11.09 -4.17
N THR A 102 -0.07 -10.58 -3.93
CA THR A 102 -0.99 -11.15 -2.92
C THR A 102 -1.52 -12.53 -3.30
N ARG A 103 -1.74 -12.82 -4.60
CA ARG A 103 -2.13 -14.17 -5.07
C ARG A 103 -1.05 -15.23 -4.85
N LYS A 104 0.22 -14.84 -5.00
CA LYS A 104 1.37 -15.72 -4.76
C LYS A 104 1.82 -15.73 -3.31
N ASP A 105 1.36 -14.76 -2.53
CA ASP A 105 1.80 -14.50 -1.16
C ASP A 105 3.33 -14.30 -1.04
N GLU A 106 3.91 -13.69 -2.08
CA GLU A 106 5.35 -13.47 -2.23
C GLU A 106 5.68 -11.98 -2.13
N PHE A 107 6.37 -11.59 -1.06
CA PHE A 107 6.79 -10.21 -0.78
C PHE A 107 8.30 -10.18 -0.53
N PRO A 108 9.13 -10.08 -1.58
CA PRO A 108 10.58 -10.09 -1.42
C PRO A 108 11.05 -8.87 -0.65
N ALA A 109 12.16 -9.01 0.07
CA ALA A 109 12.78 -7.90 0.81
C ALA A 109 13.40 -6.84 -0.12
N ASP A 110 13.69 -7.21 -1.37
CA ASP A 110 14.31 -6.33 -2.35
C ASP A 110 13.35 -5.25 -2.85
N THR A 111 13.93 -4.16 -3.35
CA THR A 111 13.19 -3.13 -4.06
C THR A 111 12.90 -3.61 -5.48
N LEU A 112 11.62 -3.61 -5.87
CA LEU A 112 11.21 -3.86 -7.25
C LEU A 112 10.66 -2.58 -7.84
N VAL A 113 11.00 -2.30 -9.09
CA VAL A 113 10.63 -1.06 -9.78
C VAL A 113 9.95 -1.41 -11.09
N TRP A 114 8.83 -0.78 -11.40
CA TRP A 114 8.10 -1.02 -12.64
C TRP A 114 7.96 0.25 -13.47
N LYS A 115 8.10 0.08 -14.78
CA LYS A 115 7.82 1.11 -15.78
C LYS A 115 6.33 1.21 -16.04
N ALA A 116 5.90 2.28 -16.71
CA ALA A 116 4.48 2.49 -17.05
C ALA A 116 3.88 1.36 -17.91
N ASP A 117 4.69 0.69 -18.75
CA ASP A 117 4.28 -0.47 -19.54
C ASP A 117 4.15 -1.77 -18.72
N GLY A 118 4.47 -1.73 -17.43
CA GLY A 118 4.43 -2.85 -16.51
C GLY A 118 5.64 -3.78 -16.56
N SER A 119 6.64 -3.51 -17.38
CA SER A 119 7.93 -4.21 -17.32
C SER A 119 8.70 -3.81 -16.07
N GLU A 120 9.52 -4.72 -15.55
CA GLU A 120 10.41 -4.41 -14.43
C GLU A 120 11.60 -3.58 -14.92
N ALA A 121 11.91 -2.50 -14.21
CA ALA A 121 13.11 -1.71 -14.43
C ALA A 121 14.26 -2.29 -13.61
N LYS A 122 15.42 -2.49 -14.25
CA LYS A 122 16.65 -2.99 -13.63
C LYS A 122 17.75 -1.93 -13.71
N GLY A 123 18.62 -1.87 -12.71
CA GLY A 123 19.76 -0.92 -12.69
C GLY A 123 19.35 0.55 -12.58
N VAL A 124 18.13 0.83 -12.11
CA VAL A 124 17.61 2.20 -11.94
C VAL A 124 17.70 2.63 -10.48
N THR A 125 17.85 3.93 -10.26
CA THR A 125 17.78 4.54 -8.94
C THR A 125 16.42 5.17 -8.74
N VAL A 126 15.81 4.93 -7.58
CA VAL A 126 14.55 5.55 -7.16
C VAL A 126 14.77 6.26 -5.83
N PRO A 127 13.94 7.28 -5.50
CA PRO A 127 13.96 7.89 -4.17
C PRO A 127 13.86 6.86 -3.05
N MET A 128 14.61 7.06 -1.98
CA MET A 128 14.44 6.23 -0.79
C MET A 128 13.07 6.50 -0.16
N PHE A 129 12.40 5.45 0.28
CA PHE A 129 11.19 5.59 1.09
C PHE A 129 11.56 6.02 2.52
N GLU A 130 11.03 7.16 2.92
CA GLU A 130 11.15 7.68 4.28
C GLU A 130 9.76 7.70 4.89
N ARG A 131 9.58 7.09 6.06
CA ARG A 131 8.28 7.13 6.74
C ARG A 131 7.95 8.55 7.17
N ARG A 132 6.67 8.92 7.14
CA ARG A 132 6.19 10.18 7.70
C ARG A 132 6.66 10.29 9.16
N ALA A 133 7.25 11.43 9.50
CA ALA A 133 7.67 11.71 10.87
C ALA A 133 6.45 11.68 11.80
N ARG A 134 6.56 10.96 12.91
CA ARG A 134 5.56 11.03 13.97
C ARG A 134 5.66 12.42 14.62
N PRO A 135 4.55 13.13 14.87
CA PRO A 135 4.59 14.39 15.62
C PRO A 135 5.29 14.18 16.97
N ALA A 136 6.20 15.07 17.33
CA ALA A 136 6.85 15.01 18.64
C ALA A 136 5.83 15.38 19.73
N GLY A 137 5.51 14.44 20.64
CA GLY A 137 4.70 14.69 21.84
C GLY A 137 3.35 13.97 21.90
N GLY A 138 3.36 12.63 21.92
CA GLY A 138 2.20 11.83 22.30
C GLY A 138 2.20 11.49 23.79
#